data_AF-K1XA99-F1
#
_entry.id   AF-K1XA99-F1
#
_cell.length_a   1.000
_cell.length_b   1.000
_cell.length_c   1.000
_cell.angle_alpha   90.00
_cell.angle_beta   90.00
_cell.angle_gamma   90.00
#
_symmetry.space_group_name_H-M   'P 1'
#
loop_
_entity.id
_entity.type
_entity.pdbx_description
1 polymer ?
#
loop_
_entity_poly.entity_id
_entity_poly.type
_entity_poly.pdbx_seq_one_letter_code
_entity_poly.pdbx_strand_id
1 'polypeptide(L)'
;MTIDSLHEKNTMLKVAIAEHEGKIESYQEHVFSKYQVRLLEIEKKESEVDTPWEEVPAKLEDLDQKIKSLGSVNLSAIEELAKLEDRFNFLTEQEKDLLAAKKQLVEVIEKINVTATQMFEDTFNKVKVYFNDIFGELFEGGKAELKLMDSPDMLEAGIDIVAKPGGKTFQTISLLSGGEKALTATALLFALFKVKPSPFCFIDELDAPLDDSNINRFTKLLKSFSDNTQFMVITHNKTTLKIADLLYGVTQPEKGISQLISVKFIDDDLDYLLKEPEVIKATKKGRVIEMKEDEDLSEYVIPEIKPVRFTLPEENAASVTAVSPEQKETITEPIPVRNSTEELLSSEESNALPEAIMERNTLVSIPEENS
;
A
#
# COMPACT_ATOMS: atom_id res chain seq x y z
N MET A 1 -76.86 0.70 -94.01
CA MET A 1 -76.63 0.49 -92.55
C MET A 1 -77.92 0.85 -91.84
N THR A 2 -78.63 -0.14 -91.30
CA THR A 2 -79.81 0.07 -90.44
C THR A 2 -79.36 0.65 -89.10
N ILE A 3 -80.20 1.49 -88.47
CA ILE A 3 -79.93 2.13 -87.17
C ILE A 3 -79.50 1.09 -86.11
N ASP A 4 -80.04 -0.13 -86.19
CA ASP A 4 -79.70 -1.24 -85.31
C ASP A 4 -78.23 -1.67 -85.43
N SER A 5 -77.67 -1.70 -86.65
CA SER A 5 -76.25 -2.06 -86.87
C SER A 5 -75.27 -1.01 -86.31
N LEU A 6 -75.69 0.24 -86.21
CA LEU A 6 -74.92 1.31 -85.57
C LEU A 6 -75.03 1.22 -84.04
N HIS A 7 -76.20 0.83 -83.52
CA HIS A 7 -76.42 0.65 -82.09
C HIS A 7 -75.57 -0.50 -81.53
N GLU A 8 -75.52 -1.63 -82.25
CA GLU A 8 -74.70 -2.79 -81.89
C GLU A 8 -73.20 -2.48 -81.95
N LYS A 9 -72.75 -1.68 -82.92
CA LYS A 9 -71.35 -1.24 -82.98
C LYS A 9 -70.99 -0.29 -81.83
N ASN A 10 -71.93 0.57 -81.42
CA ASN A 10 -71.74 1.49 -80.29
C ASN A 10 -71.68 0.75 -78.95
N THR A 11 -72.53 -0.27 -78.75
CA THR A 11 -72.47 -1.12 -77.54
C THR A 11 -71.15 -1.90 -77.49
N MET A 12 -70.70 -2.47 -78.60
CA MET A 12 -69.39 -3.14 -78.69
C MET A 12 -68.22 -2.19 -78.38
N LEU A 13 -68.25 -0.96 -78.91
CA LEU A 13 -67.24 0.06 -78.60
C LEU A 13 -67.24 0.46 -77.13
N LYS A 14 -68.41 0.59 -76.49
CA LYS A 14 -68.51 0.89 -75.05
C LYS A 14 -67.96 -0.24 -74.18
N VAL A 15 -68.22 -1.48 -74.54
CA VAL A 15 -67.64 -2.66 -73.86
C VAL A 15 -66.12 -2.66 -74.01
N ALA A 16 -65.60 -2.40 -75.21
CA ALA A 16 -64.16 -2.33 -75.44
C ALA A 16 -63.49 -1.17 -74.66
N ILE A 17 -64.14 -0.01 -74.57
CA ILE A 17 -63.64 1.12 -73.76
C ILE A 17 -63.56 0.71 -72.29
N ALA A 18 -64.62 0.13 -71.73
CA ALA A 18 -64.62 -0.32 -70.33
C ALA A 18 -63.56 -1.40 -70.06
N GLU A 19 -63.33 -2.31 -71.01
CA GLU A 19 -62.27 -3.33 -70.91
C GLU A 19 -60.87 -2.69 -70.92
N HIS A 20 -60.64 -1.69 -71.77
CA HIS A 20 -59.38 -0.98 -71.84
C HIS A 20 -59.15 -0.07 -70.62
N GLU A 21 -60.20 0.59 -70.10
CA GLU A 21 -60.15 1.36 -68.86
C GLU A 21 -59.75 0.47 -67.68
N GLY A 22 -60.38 -0.71 -67.55
CA GLY A 22 -60.02 -1.68 -66.51
C GLY A 22 -58.57 -2.20 -66.65
N LYS A 23 -58.08 -2.40 -67.87
CA LYS A 23 -56.67 -2.76 -68.11
C LYS A 23 -55.72 -1.64 -67.69
N ILE A 24 -56.04 -0.39 -68.02
CA ILE A 24 -55.21 0.77 -67.64
C ILE A 24 -55.15 0.89 -66.11
N GLU A 25 -56.28 0.75 -65.43
CA GLU A 25 -56.34 0.79 -63.97
C GLU A 25 -55.49 -0.33 -63.35
N SER A 26 -55.63 -1.56 -63.86
CA SER A 26 -54.80 -2.69 -63.43
C SER A 26 -53.30 -2.47 -63.65
N TYR A 27 -52.90 -1.88 -64.78
CA TYR A 27 -51.49 -1.55 -65.02
C TYR A 27 -50.97 -0.44 -64.12
N GLN A 28 -51.79 0.59 -63.86
CA GLN A 28 -51.44 1.67 -62.93
C GLN A 28 -51.25 1.13 -61.51
N GLU A 29 -52.15 0.26 -61.06
CA GLU A 29 -52.07 -0.35 -59.73
C GLU A 29 -50.87 -1.29 -59.61
N HIS A 30 -50.55 -2.06 -60.65
CA HIS A 30 -49.35 -2.91 -60.67
C HIS A 30 -48.07 -2.08 -60.60
N VAL A 31 -47.94 -1.00 -61.38
CA VAL A 31 -46.75 -0.13 -61.34
C VAL A 31 -46.62 0.55 -59.98
N PHE A 32 -47.73 1.03 -59.41
CA PHE A 32 -47.73 1.64 -58.09
C PHE A 32 -47.35 0.64 -56.99
N SER A 33 -47.91 -0.57 -57.02
CA SER A 33 -47.58 -1.61 -56.03
C SER A 33 -46.11 -2.01 -56.08
N LYS A 34 -45.57 -2.24 -57.29
CA LYS A 34 -44.23 -2.77 -57.50
C LYS A 34 -43.12 -1.72 -57.33
N TYR A 35 -43.36 -0.48 -57.77
CA TYR A 35 -42.34 0.57 -57.82
C TYR A 35 -42.65 1.76 -56.91
N GLN A 36 -43.84 1.81 -56.28
CA GLN A 36 -44.30 2.94 -55.46
C GLN A 36 -44.31 4.28 -56.22
N VAL A 37 -44.49 4.23 -57.55
CA VAL A 37 -44.54 5.40 -58.44
C VAL A 37 -45.88 5.45 -59.16
N ARG A 38 -46.49 6.65 -59.24
CA ARG A 38 -47.73 6.88 -59.99
C ARG A 38 -47.42 7.14 -61.46
N LEU A 39 -48.03 6.36 -62.35
CA LEU A 39 -47.76 6.41 -63.79
C LEU A 39 -47.99 7.80 -64.42
N LEU A 40 -48.92 8.59 -63.89
CA LEU A 40 -49.24 9.95 -64.34
C LEU A 40 -48.22 11.02 -63.88
N GLU A 41 -47.41 10.72 -62.85
CA GLU A 41 -46.41 11.63 -62.29
C GLU A 41 -45.03 11.42 -62.93
N ILE A 42 -44.89 10.42 -63.81
CA ILE A 42 -43.66 10.17 -64.56
C ILE A 42 -43.53 11.24 -65.64
N GLU A 43 -42.59 12.17 -65.47
CA GLU A 43 -42.16 13.05 -66.56
C GLU A 43 -41.70 12.18 -67.73
N LYS A 44 -42.28 12.39 -68.92
CA LYS A 44 -41.78 11.81 -70.17
C LYS A 44 -40.43 12.44 -70.52
N LYS A 45 -39.37 12.05 -69.81
CA LYS A 45 -38.00 12.21 -70.28
C LYS A 45 -37.74 11.13 -71.32
N GLU A 46 -37.24 11.51 -72.49
CA GLU A 46 -36.57 10.54 -73.36
C GLU A 46 -35.47 9.89 -72.54
N SER A 47 -35.57 8.58 -72.37
CA SER A 47 -34.60 7.82 -71.60
C SER A 47 -33.29 7.81 -72.39
N GLU A 48 -32.18 8.31 -71.81
CA GLU A 48 -30.82 8.22 -72.38
C GLU A 48 -30.27 6.76 -72.39
N VAL A 49 -31.14 5.79 -72.15
CA VAL A 49 -30.78 4.38 -71.97
C VAL A 49 -30.77 3.70 -73.34
N ASP A 50 -29.58 3.58 -73.94
CA ASP A 50 -29.31 2.89 -75.21
C ASP A 50 -29.37 1.36 -75.07
N THR A 51 -30.43 0.86 -74.42
CA THR A 51 -30.64 -0.57 -74.23
C THR A 51 -31.86 -1.00 -75.02
N PRO A 52 -31.74 -2.00 -75.93
CA PRO A 52 -32.89 -2.54 -76.63
C PRO A 52 -33.97 -2.97 -75.62
N TRP A 53 -35.22 -2.58 -75.86
CA TRP A 53 -36.33 -2.87 -74.95
C TRP A 53 -36.49 -4.37 -74.64
N GLU A 54 -36.07 -5.23 -75.57
CA GLU A 54 -36.06 -6.69 -75.42
C GLU A 54 -35.06 -7.19 -74.37
N GLU A 55 -33.97 -6.45 -74.10
CA GLU A 55 -32.93 -6.83 -73.12
C GLU A 55 -33.17 -6.26 -71.72
N VAL A 56 -34.04 -5.24 -71.60
CA VAL A 56 -34.37 -4.58 -70.33
C VAL A 56 -34.90 -5.57 -69.28
N PRO A 57 -35.79 -6.53 -69.60
CA PRO A 57 -36.29 -7.49 -68.62
C PRO A 57 -35.19 -8.39 -68.04
N ALA A 58 -34.27 -8.86 -68.89
CA ALA A 58 -33.17 -9.71 -68.47
C ALA A 58 -32.18 -8.97 -67.55
N LYS A 59 -31.88 -7.69 -67.87
CA LYS A 59 -31.04 -6.85 -67.00
C LYS A 59 -31.73 -6.51 -65.69
N LEU A 60 -33.04 -6.28 -65.70
CA LEU A 60 -33.80 -6.03 -64.47
C LEU A 60 -33.80 -7.27 -63.57
N GLU A 61 -33.97 -8.47 -64.15
CA GLU A 61 -33.92 -9.71 -63.39
C GLU A 61 -32.52 -10.00 -62.80
N ASP A 62 -31.45 -9.76 -63.55
CA ASP A 62 -30.07 -9.86 -63.05
C ASP A 62 -29.79 -8.86 -61.92
N LEU A 63 -30.26 -7.62 -62.05
CA LEU A 63 -30.15 -6.61 -60.99
C LEU A 63 -30.97 -6.97 -59.75
N ASP A 64 -32.20 -7.45 -59.92
CA ASP A 64 -33.04 -7.92 -58.81
C ASP A 64 -32.41 -9.13 -58.09
N GLN A 65 -31.79 -10.06 -58.84
CA GLN A 65 -31.05 -11.18 -58.25
C GLN A 65 -29.81 -10.71 -57.50
N LYS A 66 -29.05 -9.76 -58.04
CA LYS A 66 -27.91 -9.13 -57.36
C LYS A 66 -28.33 -8.42 -56.07
N ILE A 67 -29.43 -7.67 -56.10
CA ILE A 67 -29.99 -7.01 -54.90
C ILE A 67 -30.41 -8.05 -53.86
N LYS A 68 -31.08 -9.13 -54.26
CA LYS A 68 -31.45 -10.23 -53.35
C LYS A 68 -30.24 -10.96 -52.75
N SER A 69 -29.15 -11.09 -53.52
CA SER A 69 -27.92 -11.75 -53.06
C SER A 69 -27.18 -10.98 -51.96
N LEU A 70 -27.41 -9.68 -51.85
CA LEU A 70 -26.86 -8.82 -50.78
C LEU A 70 -27.54 -9.05 -49.42
N GLY A 71 -28.60 -9.86 -49.38
CA GLY A 71 -29.34 -10.17 -48.16
C GLY A 71 -30.32 -9.06 -47.74
N SER A 72 -30.99 -9.26 -46.62
CA SER A 72 -31.89 -8.25 -46.05
C SER A 72 -31.11 -7.04 -45.53
N VAL A 73 -31.54 -5.83 -45.87
CA VAL A 73 -30.98 -4.60 -45.30
C VAL A 73 -31.18 -4.62 -43.78
N ASN A 74 -30.09 -4.70 -43.03
CA ASN A 74 -30.14 -4.62 -41.57
C ASN A 74 -30.32 -3.15 -41.16
N LEU A 75 -31.56 -2.72 -40.99
CA LEU A 75 -31.89 -1.35 -40.57
C LEU A 75 -31.37 -1.04 -39.15
N SER A 76 -31.16 -2.06 -38.31
CA SER A 76 -30.60 -1.93 -36.96
C SER A 76 -29.08 -1.71 -36.96
N ALA A 77 -28.38 -1.98 -38.08
CA ALA A 77 -26.93 -1.85 -38.17
C ALA A 77 -26.45 -0.41 -37.94
N ILE A 78 -27.26 0.58 -38.31
CA ILE A 78 -26.93 2.00 -38.12
C ILE A 78 -26.92 2.34 -36.62
N GLU A 79 -27.92 1.84 -35.87
CA GLU A 79 -28.00 2.04 -34.43
C GLU A 79 -26.91 1.25 -33.67
N GLU A 80 -26.61 0.03 -34.12
CA GLU A 80 -25.53 -0.78 -33.55
C GLU A 80 -24.15 -0.16 -33.77
N LEU A 81 -23.90 0.39 -34.95
CA LEU A 81 -22.66 1.11 -35.26
C LEU A 81 -22.49 2.33 -34.36
N ALA A 82 -23.54 3.14 -34.19
CA ALA A 82 -23.49 4.30 -33.30
C ALA A 82 -23.18 3.88 -31.84
N LYS A 83 -23.83 2.82 -31.33
CA LYS A 83 -23.55 2.29 -29.98
C LYS A 83 -22.12 1.76 -29.85
N LEU A 84 -21.59 1.14 -30.89
CA LEU A 84 -20.24 0.59 -30.90
C LEU A 84 -19.19 1.71 -30.92
N GLU A 85 -19.43 2.77 -31.69
CA GLU A 85 -18.59 3.97 -31.73
C GLU A 85 -18.57 4.68 -30.37
N ASP A 86 -19.74 4.86 -29.73
CA ASP A 86 -19.82 5.43 -28.38
C ASP A 86 -19.00 4.61 -27.37
N ARG A 87 -19.14 3.28 -27.40
CA ARG A 87 -18.37 2.38 -26.52
C ARG A 87 -16.87 2.45 -26.82
N PHE A 88 -16.49 2.51 -28.09
CA PHE A 88 -15.10 2.60 -28.52
C PHE A 88 -14.45 3.89 -28.03
N ASN A 89 -15.14 5.03 -28.21
CA ASN A 89 -14.68 6.34 -27.76
C ASN A 89 -14.53 6.37 -26.23
N PHE A 90 -15.52 5.86 -25.50
CA PHE A 90 -15.45 5.76 -24.04
C PHE A 90 -14.26 4.93 -23.57
N LEU A 91 -14.05 3.74 -24.14
CA LEU A 91 -12.94 2.86 -23.75
C LEU A 91 -11.58 3.48 -24.09
N THR A 92 -11.47 4.18 -25.22
CA THR A 92 -10.24 4.87 -25.64
C THR A 92 -9.90 6.03 -24.72
N GLU A 93 -10.91 6.78 -24.24
CA GLU A 93 -10.73 7.82 -23.24
C GLU A 93 -10.26 7.23 -21.90
N GLN A 94 -10.91 6.16 -21.43
CA GLN A 94 -10.49 5.46 -20.21
C GLN A 94 -9.08 4.88 -20.30
N GLU A 95 -8.70 4.30 -21.44
CA GLU A 95 -7.35 3.80 -21.68
C GLU A 95 -6.33 4.93 -21.58
N LYS A 96 -6.61 6.07 -22.24
CA LYS A 96 -5.72 7.23 -22.23
C LYS A 96 -5.55 7.79 -20.82
N ASP A 97 -6.63 7.88 -20.05
CA ASP A 97 -6.58 8.33 -18.66
C ASP A 97 -5.78 7.36 -17.78
N LEU A 98 -5.95 6.05 -17.96
CA LEU A 98 -5.19 5.04 -17.23
C LEU A 98 -3.69 5.11 -17.56
N LEU A 99 -3.34 5.30 -18.84
CA LEU A 99 -1.96 5.46 -19.28
C LEU A 99 -1.33 6.75 -18.73
N ALA A 100 -2.10 7.84 -18.67
CA ALA A 100 -1.66 9.09 -18.07
C ALA A 100 -1.43 8.94 -16.56
N ALA A 101 -2.36 8.30 -15.84
CA ALA A 101 -2.25 8.02 -14.42
C ALA A 101 -1.04 7.12 -14.11
N LYS A 102 -0.83 6.06 -14.91
CA LYS A 102 0.34 5.19 -14.80
C LYS A 102 1.64 5.99 -14.94
N LYS A 103 1.72 6.87 -15.94
CA LYS A 103 2.91 7.71 -16.16
C LYS A 103 3.17 8.62 -14.96
N GLN A 104 2.15 9.27 -14.43
CA GLN A 104 2.26 10.12 -13.24
C GLN A 104 2.74 9.33 -12.01
N LEU A 105 2.22 8.12 -11.79
CA LEU A 105 2.66 7.27 -10.69
C LEU A 105 4.14 6.88 -10.82
N VAL A 106 4.60 6.53 -12.03
CA VAL A 106 6.01 6.22 -12.28
C VAL A 106 6.90 7.43 -11.99
N GLU A 107 6.52 8.62 -12.44
CA GLU A 107 7.27 9.85 -12.14
C GLU A 107 7.34 10.16 -10.63
N VAL A 108 6.27 9.86 -9.89
CA VAL A 108 6.26 10.01 -8.42
C VAL A 108 7.20 9.00 -7.76
N ILE A 109 7.18 7.74 -8.20
CA ILE A 109 8.07 6.69 -7.70
C ILE A 109 9.53 7.08 -7.94
N GLU A 110 9.87 7.57 -9.14
CA GLU A 110 11.23 8.03 -9.45
C GLU A 110 11.69 9.17 -8.53
N LYS A 111 10.82 10.15 -8.27
CA LYS A 111 11.12 11.25 -7.33
C LYS A 111 11.33 10.75 -5.90
N ILE A 112 10.50 9.81 -5.45
CA ILE A 112 10.64 9.19 -4.12
C ILE A 112 11.97 8.44 -4.03
N ASN A 113 12.33 7.65 -5.04
CA ASN A 113 13.58 6.90 -5.07
C ASN A 113 14.79 7.83 -5.01
N VAL A 114 14.83 8.89 -5.81
CA VAL A 114 15.94 9.87 -5.77
C VAL A 114 16.07 10.49 -4.38
N THR A 115 14.95 10.89 -3.77
CA THR A 115 14.95 11.48 -2.42
C THR A 115 15.39 10.46 -1.37
N ALA A 116 14.91 9.22 -1.47
CA ALA A 116 15.27 8.14 -0.55
C ALA A 116 16.76 7.79 -0.63
N THR A 117 17.33 7.70 -1.84
CA THR A 117 18.77 7.44 -2.03
C THR A 117 19.62 8.56 -1.42
N GLN A 118 19.26 9.82 -1.65
CA GLN A 118 19.97 10.96 -1.04
C GLN A 118 19.90 10.93 0.49
N MET A 119 18.70 10.73 1.04
CA MET A 119 18.51 10.62 2.49
C MET A 119 19.28 9.44 3.09
N PHE A 120 19.32 8.30 2.38
CA PHE A 120 20.09 7.14 2.80
C PHE A 120 21.58 7.44 2.81
N GLU A 121 22.13 8.02 1.74
CA GLU A 121 23.56 8.37 1.65
C GLU A 121 23.97 9.34 2.77
N ASP A 122 23.19 10.40 2.97
CA ASP A 122 23.44 11.39 4.03
C ASP A 122 23.41 10.75 5.42
N THR A 123 22.42 9.88 5.66
CA THR A 123 22.26 9.18 6.95
C THR A 123 23.39 8.18 7.15
N PHE A 124 23.70 7.37 6.13
CA PHE A 124 24.76 6.36 6.18
C PHE A 124 26.13 6.99 6.46
N ASN A 125 26.44 8.11 5.81
CA ASN A 125 27.67 8.86 6.06
C ASN A 125 27.75 9.40 7.49
N LYS A 126 26.64 9.93 8.04
CA LYS A 126 26.57 10.36 9.44
C LYS A 126 26.76 9.20 10.41
N VAL A 127 26.08 8.08 10.19
CA VAL A 127 26.21 6.86 11.01
C VAL A 127 27.65 6.36 10.96
N LYS A 128 28.30 6.35 9.80
CA LYS A 128 29.71 5.91 9.64
C LYS A 128 30.66 6.72 10.52
N VAL A 129 30.50 8.05 10.57
CA VAL A 129 31.33 8.94 11.41
C VAL A 129 31.05 8.67 12.89
N TYR A 130 29.78 8.72 13.32
CA TYR A 130 29.42 8.52 14.72
C TYR A 130 29.75 7.11 15.24
N PHE A 131 29.63 6.10 14.39
CA PHE A 131 29.99 4.74 14.72
C PHE A 131 31.49 4.63 15.01
N ASN A 132 32.34 5.20 14.16
CA ASN A 132 33.78 5.20 14.41
C ASN A 132 34.15 5.97 15.70
N ASP A 133 33.50 7.10 15.97
CA ASP A 133 33.77 7.91 17.16
C ASP A 133 33.36 7.17 18.46
N ILE A 134 32.12 6.65 18.52
CA ILE A 134 31.60 5.91 19.67
C ILE A 134 32.38 4.61 19.87
N PHE A 135 32.74 3.92 18.79
CA PHE A 135 33.58 2.73 18.88
C PHE A 135 34.96 3.06 19.46
N GLY A 136 35.54 4.21 19.10
CA GLY A 136 36.81 4.69 19.64
C GLY A 136 36.75 4.97 21.15
N GLU A 137 35.64 5.51 21.65
CA GLU A 137 35.40 5.69 23.09
C GLU A 137 35.24 4.34 23.83
N LEU A 138 34.50 3.39 23.24
CA LEU A 138 34.24 2.09 23.87
C LEU A 138 35.44 1.13 23.85
N PHE A 139 36.34 1.26 22.87
CA PHE A 139 37.51 0.37 22.70
C PHE A 139 38.87 1.08 22.85
N GLU A 140 38.91 2.25 23.50
CA GLU A 140 40.13 3.02 23.84
C GLU A 140 41.17 3.06 22.69
N GLY A 141 40.80 3.71 21.59
CA GLY A 141 41.65 3.80 20.38
C GLY A 141 41.40 2.69 19.35
N GLY A 142 40.32 1.93 19.52
CA GLY A 142 39.74 1.09 18.46
C GLY A 142 39.26 1.93 17.26
N LYS A 143 39.11 1.27 16.11
CA LYS A 143 38.53 1.89 14.91
C LYS A 143 37.48 0.96 14.32
N ALA A 144 36.40 1.51 13.78
CA ALA A 144 35.41 0.72 13.08
C ALA A 144 34.94 1.44 11.81
N GLU A 145 34.57 0.67 10.81
CA GLU A 145 34.14 1.17 9.52
C GLU A 145 32.89 0.42 9.05
N LEU A 146 31.93 1.18 8.54
CA LEU A 146 30.79 0.66 7.80
C LEU A 146 31.09 0.73 6.30
N LYS A 147 30.86 -0.38 5.61
CA LYS A 147 31.03 -0.49 4.16
C LYS A 147 29.74 -1.00 3.52
N LEU A 148 29.36 -0.40 2.40
CA LEU A 148 28.31 -0.93 1.55
C LEU A 148 28.90 -2.05 0.70
N MET A 149 28.18 -3.15 0.59
CA MET A 149 28.49 -4.21 -0.36
C MET A 149 28.19 -3.74 -1.78
N ASP A 150 28.92 -4.27 -2.77
CA ASP A 150 28.67 -3.97 -4.17
C ASP A 150 27.27 -4.43 -4.58
N SER A 151 26.42 -3.47 -4.95
CA SER A 151 25.05 -3.68 -5.42
C SER A 151 24.72 -2.66 -6.51
N PRO A 152 23.93 -3.03 -7.53
CA PRO A 152 23.45 -2.07 -8.53
C PRO A 152 22.49 -1.02 -7.94
N ASP A 153 21.83 -1.32 -6.82
CA ASP A 153 20.98 -0.40 -6.07
C ASP A 153 21.52 -0.22 -4.65
N MET A 154 21.79 1.03 -4.27
CA MET A 154 22.28 1.40 -2.94
C MET A 154 21.27 1.10 -1.83
N LEU A 155 19.96 1.15 -2.13
CA LEU A 155 18.89 0.90 -1.16
C LEU A 155 18.77 -0.59 -0.81
N GLU A 156 19.16 -1.47 -1.74
CA GLU A 156 19.18 -2.93 -1.57
C GLU A 156 20.56 -3.46 -1.17
N ALA A 157 21.57 -2.58 -1.06
CA ALA A 157 22.93 -2.96 -0.74
C ALA A 157 23.03 -3.48 0.71
N GLY A 158 23.69 -4.63 0.88
CA GLY A 158 24.07 -5.11 2.20
C GLY A 158 25.09 -4.17 2.87
N ILE A 159 25.13 -4.19 4.21
CA ILE A 159 26.11 -3.43 5.00
C ILE A 159 27.07 -4.42 5.66
N ASP A 160 28.37 -4.24 5.44
CA ASP A 160 29.44 -4.96 6.14
C ASP A 160 30.07 -4.08 7.24
N ILE A 161 30.40 -4.72 8.36
CA ILE A 161 30.95 -4.07 9.54
C ILE A 161 32.37 -4.60 9.75
N VAL A 162 33.33 -3.70 9.63
CA VAL A 162 34.74 -4.01 9.86
C VAL A 162 35.20 -3.28 11.11
N ALA A 163 35.67 -4.02 12.11
CA ALA A 163 36.08 -3.46 13.40
C ALA A 163 37.52 -3.83 13.72
N LYS A 164 38.21 -2.92 14.41
CA LYS A 164 39.56 -3.08 14.93
C LYS A 164 39.52 -2.74 16.42
N PRO A 165 39.31 -3.73 17.31
CA PRO A 165 39.44 -3.53 18.75
C PRO A 165 40.87 -3.08 19.11
N GLY A 166 41.03 -2.36 20.23
CA GLY A 166 42.32 -1.84 20.68
C GLY A 166 43.42 -2.91 20.67
N GLY A 167 44.50 -2.65 19.94
CA GLY A 167 45.65 -3.57 19.81
C GLY A 167 45.52 -4.74 18.83
N LYS A 168 44.38 -4.92 18.14
CA LYS A 168 44.15 -5.99 17.14
C LYS A 168 44.18 -5.46 15.69
N THR A 169 44.10 -6.36 14.69
CA THR A 169 43.92 -6.02 13.27
C THR A 169 42.44 -5.81 12.92
N PHE A 170 42.15 -5.26 11.74
CA PHE A 170 40.78 -5.18 11.24
C PHE A 170 40.22 -6.59 10.99
N GLN A 171 39.04 -6.86 11.53
CA GLN A 171 38.35 -8.14 11.42
C GLN A 171 36.87 -7.89 11.14
N THR A 172 36.25 -8.81 10.38
CA THR A 172 34.81 -8.83 10.19
C THR A 172 34.12 -9.23 11.50
N ILE A 173 32.88 -8.75 11.71
CA ILE A 173 32.11 -9.00 12.93
C ILE A 173 32.07 -10.47 13.35
N SER A 174 31.99 -11.41 12.39
CA SER A 174 31.93 -12.86 12.66
C SER A 174 33.14 -13.40 13.44
N LEU A 175 34.31 -12.76 13.32
CA LEU A 175 35.57 -13.17 13.94
C LEU A 175 35.81 -12.57 15.34
N LEU A 176 34.97 -11.63 15.78
CA LEU A 176 35.07 -11.00 17.09
C LEU A 176 34.61 -11.95 18.22
N SER A 177 35.11 -11.70 19.44
CA SER A 177 34.65 -12.42 20.65
C SER A 177 33.19 -12.07 20.98
N GLY A 178 32.52 -12.86 21.84
CA GLY A 178 31.12 -12.61 22.22
C GLY A 178 30.89 -11.22 22.82
N GLY A 179 31.74 -10.81 23.77
CA GLY A 179 31.67 -9.47 24.38
C GLY A 179 32.06 -8.35 23.40
N GLU A 180 33.05 -8.59 22.52
CA GLU A 180 33.43 -7.62 21.48
C GLU A 180 32.30 -7.43 20.45
N LYS A 181 31.60 -8.50 20.06
CA LYS A 181 30.42 -8.44 19.18
C LYS A 181 29.31 -7.63 19.82
N ALA A 182 29.01 -7.90 21.09
CA ALA A 182 27.98 -7.17 21.82
C ALA A 182 28.29 -5.67 21.91
N LEU A 183 29.52 -5.32 22.31
CA LEU A 183 29.91 -3.92 22.43
C LEU A 183 29.99 -3.20 21.08
N THR A 184 30.38 -3.91 20.00
CA THR A 184 30.32 -3.39 18.62
C THR A 184 28.88 -3.11 18.18
N ALA A 185 27.96 -4.03 18.47
CA ALA A 185 26.54 -3.85 18.18
C ALA A 185 25.95 -2.67 18.96
N THR A 186 26.29 -2.56 20.24
CA THR A 186 25.94 -1.41 21.08
C THR A 186 26.47 -0.11 20.47
N ALA A 187 27.74 -0.06 20.05
CA ALA A 187 28.31 1.12 19.40
C ALA A 187 27.51 1.55 18.15
N LEU A 188 27.10 0.58 17.32
CA LEU A 188 26.28 0.84 16.13
C LEU A 188 24.88 1.36 16.50
N LEU A 189 24.26 0.76 17.52
CA LEU A 189 22.95 1.19 18.00
C LEU A 189 22.99 2.64 18.50
N PHE A 190 23.99 3.01 19.30
CA PHE A 190 24.16 4.38 19.78
C PHE A 190 24.55 5.36 18.65
N ALA A 191 25.28 4.91 17.63
CA ALA A 191 25.56 5.73 16.45
C ALA A 191 24.29 6.06 15.67
N LEU A 192 23.42 5.07 15.44
CA LEU A 192 22.10 5.27 14.84
C LEU A 192 21.25 6.21 15.70
N PHE A 193 21.26 5.99 17.01
CA PHE A 193 20.56 6.83 17.98
C PHE A 193 21.02 8.29 17.93
N LYS A 194 22.33 8.54 17.76
CA LYS A 194 22.90 9.90 17.66
C LYS A 194 22.48 10.63 16.38
N VAL A 195 22.23 9.93 15.27
CA VAL A 195 21.74 10.55 14.04
C VAL A 195 20.31 11.05 14.20
N LYS A 196 19.46 10.29 14.89
CA LYS A 196 18.07 10.62 15.14
C LYS A 196 17.71 10.36 16.60
N PRO A 197 18.02 11.29 17.52
CA PRO A 197 17.79 11.09 18.94
C PRO A 197 16.29 11.00 19.25
N SER A 198 15.92 9.99 20.03
CA SER A 198 14.56 9.85 20.57
C SER A 198 14.47 10.54 21.94
N PRO A 199 13.33 11.14 22.30
CA PRO A 199 13.14 11.70 23.63
C PRO A 199 13.20 10.64 24.75
N PHE A 200 12.85 9.38 24.44
CA PHE A 200 12.93 8.26 25.36
C PHE A 200 13.61 7.05 24.71
N CYS A 201 14.36 6.28 25.51
CA CYS A 201 15.02 5.05 25.10
C CYS A 201 14.85 3.98 26.18
N PHE A 202 14.33 2.81 25.79
CA PHE A 202 14.22 1.64 26.65
C PHE A 202 15.33 0.66 26.31
N ILE A 203 16.06 0.21 27.32
CA ILE A 203 17.16 -0.74 27.18
C ILE A 203 16.91 -1.91 28.13
N ASP A 204 16.87 -3.12 27.61
CA ASP A 204 16.65 -4.33 28.40
C ASP A 204 17.90 -5.22 28.34
N GLU A 205 18.55 -5.41 29.49
CA GLU A 205 19.73 -6.27 29.72
C GLU A 205 20.85 -6.18 28.66
N LEU A 206 21.02 -5.01 28.05
CA LEU A 206 22.05 -4.78 27.02
C LEU A 206 23.48 -4.94 27.57
N ASP A 207 23.64 -4.85 28.89
CA ASP A 207 24.90 -5.01 29.60
C ASP A 207 25.19 -6.46 30.05
N ALA A 208 24.26 -7.41 29.88
CA ALA A 208 24.46 -8.81 30.24
C ALA A 208 25.68 -9.50 29.58
N PRO A 209 26.01 -9.27 28.29
CA PRO A 209 27.18 -9.91 27.65
C PRO A 209 28.50 -9.17 27.89
N LEU A 210 28.49 -8.07 28.67
CA LEU A 210 29.65 -7.21 28.88
C LEU A 210 30.39 -7.57 30.17
N ASP A 211 31.71 -7.44 30.17
CA ASP A 211 32.54 -7.56 31.36
C ASP A 211 32.58 -6.25 32.16
N ASP A 212 33.07 -6.30 33.41
CA ASP A 212 33.08 -5.14 34.33
C ASP A 212 33.80 -3.91 33.74
N SER A 213 34.84 -4.12 32.93
CA SER A 213 35.57 -3.04 32.27
C SER A 213 34.72 -2.37 31.19
N ASN A 214 34.07 -3.16 30.33
CA ASN A 214 33.24 -2.66 29.24
C ASN A 214 31.93 -2.05 29.75
N ILE A 215 31.36 -2.57 30.84
CA ILE A 215 30.19 -1.97 31.51
C ILE A 215 30.51 -0.55 31.96
N ASN A 216 31.69 -0.29 32.54
CA ASN A 216 32.08 1.07 32.92
C ASN A 216 32.20 2.04 31.72
N ARG A 217 32.55 1.54 30.53
CA ARG A 217 32.59 2.36 29.31
C ARG A 217 31.18 2.61 28.79
N PHE A 218 30.33 1.58 28.81
CA PHE A 218 28.92 1.66 28.46
C PHE A 218 28.15 2.66 29.34
N THR A 219 28.35 2.63 30.66
CA THR A 219 27.67 3.56 31.58
C THR A 219 28.08 5.02 31.38
N LYS A 220 29.36 5.28 31.06
CA LYS A 220 29.82 6.62 30.66
C LYS A 220 29.14 7.11 29.38
N LEU A 221 29.01 6.23 28.39
CA LEU A 221 28.29 6.52 27.16
C LEU A 221 26.81 6.82 27.45
N LEU A 222 26.14 6.00 28.27
CA LEU A 222 24.75 6.27 28.67
C LEU A 222 24.59 7.66 29.32
N LYS A 223 25.49 8.02 30.23
CA LYS A 223 25.41 9.32 30.92
C LYS A 223 25.62 10.48 29.95
N SER A 224 26.50 10.36 28.95
CA SER A 224 26.70 11.44 27.96
C SER A 224 25.48 11.69 27.06
N PHE A 225 24.63 10.69 26.85
CA PHE A 225 23.37 10.85 26.12
C PHE A 225 22.19 11.25 27.02
N SER A 226 22.31 11.07 28.34
CA SER A 226 21.21 11.31 29.29
C SER A 226 20.76 12.77 29.39
N ASP A 227 21.59 13.72 28.95
CA ASP A 227 21.25 15.15 28.96
C ASP A 227 20.14 15.51 27.97
N ASN A 228 20.03 14.77 26.85
CA ASN A 228 19.07 15.04 25.78
C ASN A 228 17.99 13.96 25.65
N THR A 229 18.21 12.79 26.23
CA THR A 229 17.32 11.62 26.12
C THR A 229 17.07 11.01 27.49
N GLN A 230 15.81 10.69 27.76
CA GLN A 230 15.46 9.92 28.94
C GLN A 230 15.70 8.42 28.70
N PHE A 231 16.59 7.82 29.50
CA PHE A 231 16.86 6.38 29.45
C PHE A 231 16.09 5.64 30.55
N MET A 232 15.45 4.54 30.17
CA MET A 232 14.90 3.55 31.09
C MET A 232 15.63 2.23 30.85
N VAL A 233 16.45 1.83 31.82
CA VAL A 233 17.32 0.66 31.70
C VAL A 233 16.83 -0.43 32.66
N ILE A 234 16.57 -1.61 32.12
CA ILE A 234 16.27 -2.83 32.88
C ILE A 234 17.59 -3.62 32.95
N THR A 235 18.09 -3.83 34.16
CA THR A 235 19.36 -4.53 34.38
C THR A 235 19.46 -5.03 35.81
N HIS A 236 20.21 -6.12 35.99
CA HIS A 236 20.65 -6.61 37.29
C HIS A 236 22.10 -6.21 37.61
N ASN A 237 22.78 -5.49 36.70
CA ASN A 237 24.17 -5.12 36.85
C ASN A 237 24.36 -3.97 37.85
N LYS A 238 25.11 -4.24 38.92
CA LYS A 238 25.35 -3.26 39.99
C LYS A 238 26.01 -1.98 39.48
N THR A 239 26.90 -2.07 38.48
CA THR A 239 27.63 -0.91 37.93
C THR A 239 26.70 0.01 37.12
N THR A 240 25.80 -0.58 36.32
CA THR A 240 24.79 0.18 35.57
C THR A 240 23.74 0.81 36.48
N LEU A 241 23.35 0.12 37.55
CA LEU A 241 22.44 0.68 38.56
C LEU A 241 23.02 1.91 39.26
N LYS A 242 24.35 2.04 39.38
CA LYS A 242 24.99 3.18 40.10
C LYS A 242 24.81 4.53 39.40
N ILE A 243 24.65 4.53 38.07
CA ILE A 243 24.57 5.77 37.29
C ILE A 243 23.14 6.30 37.13
N ALA A 244 22.15 5.52 37.54
CA ALA A 244 20.74 5.88 37.44
C ALA A 244 20.39 6.98 38.44
N ASP A 245 19.57 7.94 38.03
CA ASP A 245 19.09 9.00 38.93
C ASP A 245 17.90 8.52 39.80
N LEU A 246 17.17 7.50 39.33
CA LEU A 246 16.03 6.88 39.99
C LEU A 246 16.01 5.39 39.70
N LEU A 247 15.78 4.56 40.73
CA LEU A 247 15.59 3.13 40.59
C LEU A 247 14.15 2.73 40.84
N TYR A 248 13.69 1.80 40.00
CA TYR A 248 12.44 1.08 40.21
C TYR A 248 12.77 -0.40 40.39
N GLY A 249 12.55 -0.92 41.60
CA GLY A 249 12.64 -2.33 41.91
C GLY A 249 11.28 -3.00 41.72
N VAL A 250 11.27 -4.16 41.07
CA VAL A 250 10.08 -5.02 40.99
C VAL A 250 10.29 -6.17 41.96
N THR A 251 9.40 -6.30 42.94
CA THR A 251 9.37 -7.40 43.90
C THR A 251 8.15 -8.28 43.68
N GLN A 252 8.19 -9.51 44.18
CA GLN A 252 7.08 -10.45 44.10
C GLN A 252 6.81 -11.01 45.50
N PRO A 253 6.11 -10.25 46.37
CA PRO A 253 5.81 -10.70 47.73
C PRO A 253 4.91 -11.94 47.74
N GLU A 254 3.96 -12.01 46.81
CA GLU A 254 3.10 -13.17 46.59
C GLU A 254 3.32 -13.74 45.19
N LYS A 255 3.23 -15.06 45.05
CA LYS A 255 3.51 -15.73 43.78
C LYS A 255 2.57 -15.23 42.67
N GLY A 256 3.13 -14.62 41.63
CA GLY A 256 2.38 -14.09 40.49
C GLY A 256 1.84 -12.68 40.65
N ILE A 257 2.10 -11.99 41.78
CA ILE A 257 1.75 -10.59 41.99
C ILE A 257 3.03 -9.78 42.10
N SER A 258 3.33 -9.00 41.06
CA SER A 258 4.47 -8.08 41.05
C SER A 258 4.08 -6.76 41.71
N GLN A 259 4.92 -6.27 42.61
CA GLN A 259 4.79 -4.97 43.25
C GLN A 259 5.98 -4.09 42.88
N LEU A 260 5.72 -2.82 42.60
CA LEU A 260 6.74 -1.85 42.20
C LEU A 260 7.15 -1.00 43.40
N ILE A 261 8.45 -0.87 43.61
CA ILE A 261 9.08 -0.07 44.66
C ILE A 261 9.99 0.95 43.97
N SER A 262 9.93 2.22 44.35
CA SER A 262 10.79 3.27 43.80
C SER A 262 11.78 3.78 44.85
N VAL A 263 13.06 3.87 44.49
CA VAL A 263 14.12 4.44 45.32
C VAL A 263 14.81 5.56 44.56
N LYS A 264 14.83 6.76 45.14
CA LYS A 264 15.57 7.90 44.60
C LYS A 264 16.88 8.05 45.34
N PHE A 265 17.99 8.14 44.62
CA PHE A 265 19.30 8.34 45.23
C PHE A 265 19.45 9.76 45.78
N ILE A 266 19.88 9.86 47.04
CA ILE A 266 20.23 11.11 47.74
C ILE A 266 21.59 10.83 48.39
N ASP A 267 22.66 10.91 47.59
CA ASP A 267 24.09 10.78 47.94
C ASP A 267 24.63 9.46 48.56
N ASP A 268 25.87 9.12 48.14
CA ASP A 268 26.93 8.16 48.55
C ASP A 268 26.66 6.84 49.32
N ASP A 269 25.46 6.48 49.77
CA ASP A 269 25.21 5.24 50.53
C ASP A 269 24.91 4.01 49.63
N LEU A 270 25.60 3.93 48.50
CA LEU A 270 25.36 2.92 47.47
C LEU A 270 25.72 1.48 47.92
N ASP A 271 26.73 1.35 48.77
CA ASP A 271 27.19 0.06 49.29
C ASP A 271 26.25 -0.53 50.34
N TYR A 272 25.39 0.29 50.97
CA TYR A 272 24.38 -0.16 51.92
C TYR A 272 23.16 -0.75 51.19
N LEU A 273 22.69 -0.09 50.13
CA LEU A 273 21.56 -0.55 49.31
C LEU A 273 21.81 -1.88 48.57
N LEU A 274 23.07 -2.19 48.24
CA LEU A 274 23.45 -3.35 47.40
C LEU A 274 23.92 -4.58 48.20
N LYS A 275 24.01 -4.49 49.54
CA LYS A 275 24.51 -5.55 50.42
C LYS A 275 23.41 -6.52 50.89
N GLU A 276 22.19 -6.04 51.13
CA GLU A 276 21.04 -6.87 51.49
C GLU A 276 19.75 -6.27 50.89
N PRO A 277 19.04 -6.98 49.99
CA PRO A 277 17.81 -6.48 49.35
C PRO A 277 16.57 -6.59 50.26
N GLU A 278 16.73 -6.70 51.58
CA GLU A 278 15.60 -6.68 52.50
C GLU A 278 15.02 -5.26 52.57
N VAL A 279 13.98 -5.06 51.75
CA VAL A 279 12.94 -4.04 51.83
C VAL A 279 13.48 -2.69 52.30
N ILE A 280 14.12 -1.97 51.39
CA ILE A 280 14.54 -0.60 51.68
C ILE A 280 13.29 0.28 51.70
N LYS A 281 12.89 0.54 52.94
CA LYS A 281 11.75 1.28 53.45
C LYS A 281 11.57 2.59 52.66
N ALA A 282 10.40 2.75 52.06
CA ALA A 282 10.06 3.95 51.31
C ALA A 282 10.18 5.20 52.20
N THR A 283 10.70 6.29 51.61
CA THR A 283 11.04 7.52 52.33
C THR A 283 9.82 8.44 52.46
N LYS A 284 9.45 8.78 53.70
CA LYS A 284 8.54 9.89 54.00
C LYS A 284 9.39 11.13 54.32
N LYS A 285 9.38 12.14 53.44
CA LYS A 285 10.09 13.44 53.62
C LYS A 285 11.60 13.34 53.92
N GLY A 286 12.34 12.47 53.22
CA GLY A 286 13.81 12.51 53.22
C GLY A 286 14.51 12.13 54.53
N ARG A 287 13.84 11.41 55.44
CA ARG A 287 14.50 10.68 56.54
C ARG A 287 14.16 9.21 56.47
N VAL A 288 15.15 8.37 56.74
CA VAL A 288 14.96 6.92 56.95
C VAL A 288 14.11 6.75 58.21
N ILE A 289 12.92 6.17 58.08
CA ILE A 289 12.04 5.86 59.22
C ILE A 289 11.96 4.35 59.35
N GLU A 290 12.11 3.86 60.58
CA GLU A 290 11.90 2.48 60.96
C GLU A 290 10.39 2.25 61.18
N MET A 291 9.73 1.48 60.32
CA MET A 291 8.33 1.12 60.52
C MET A 291 8.20 0.02 61.58
N LYS A 292 7.22 0.18 62.48
CA LYS A 292 6.70 -0.89 63.35
C LYS A 292 5.60 -1.64 62.58
N GLU A 293 5.40 -2.91 62.88
CA GLU A 293 4.63 -3.92 62.12
C GLU A 293 3.15 -3.59 61.76
N ASP A 294 2.61 -2.43 62.13
CA ASP A 294 1.18 -2.09 62.01
C ASP A 294 0.88 -0.81 61.18
N GLU A 295 1.79 -0.32 60.32
CA GLU A 295 1.51 0.88 59.48
C GLU A 295 0.96 0.55 58.08
N ASP A 296 -0.11 1.27 57.72
CA ASP A 296 -0.91 1.13 56.51
C ASP A 296 -0.13 1.61 55.26
N LEU A 297 0.14 0.70 54.32
CA LEU A 297 0.97 0.95 53.12
C LEU A 297 0.37 1.96 52.13
N SER A 298 -0.88 2.37 52.34
CA SER A 298 -1.60 3.38 51.56
C SER A 298 -1.06 4.80 51.72
N GLU A 299 -0.18 5.05 52.71
CA GLU A 299 0.46 6.36 52.92
C GLU A 299 1.69 6.63 52.04
N TYR A 300 2.14 5.65 51.24
CA TYR A 300 3.30 5.80 50.38
C TYR A 300 2.94 6.42 49.03
N VAL A 301 3.33 7.69 48.87
CA VAL A 301 3.05 8.47 47.66
C VAL A 301 4.07 8.11 46.58
N ILE A 302 3.58 7.52 45.49
CA ILE A 302 4.33 7.44 44.23
C ILE A 302 4.68 8.89 43.83
N PRO A 303 5.96 9.27 43.71
CA PRO A 303 6.30 10.61 43.26
C PRO A 303 5.67 10.83 41.88
N GLU A 304 4.81 11.83 41.79
CA GLU A 304 4.11 12.21 40.56
C GLU A 304 5.16 12.45 39.47
N ILE A 305 5.11 11.66 38.39
CA ILE A 305 5.98 11.85 37.23
C ILE A 305 5.57 13.18 36.62
N LYS A 306 6.32 14.25 36.91
CA LYS A 306 6.14 15.50 36.17
C LYS A 306 6.61 15.24 34.75
N PRO A 307 5.72 15.24 33.75
CA PRO A 307 6.16 15.14 32.37
C PRO A 307 7.10 16.31 32.11
N VAL A 308 8.35 16.01 31.76
CA VAL A 308 9.23 17.02 31.19
C VAL A 308 8.58 17.44 29.89
N ARG A 309 8.01 18.65 29.86
CA ARG A 309 7.47 19.23 28.63
C ARG A 309 8.63 19.44 27.67
N PHE A 310 8.74 18.54 26.69
CA PHE A 310 9.56 18.77 25.52
C PHE A 310 8.87 19.84 24.67
N THR A 311 9.44 21.04 24.63
CA THR A 311 9.12 22.03 23.60
C THR A 311 9.79 21.58 22.32
N LEU A 312 9.00 21.12 21.35
CA LEU A 312 9.46 20.89 19.98
C LEU A 312 9.97 22.23 19.41
N PRO A 313 11.12 22.27 18.70
CA PRO A 313 11.51 23.44 17.92
C PRO A 313 10.39 23.79 16.92
N GLU A 314 10.00 25.06 16.84
CA GLU A 314 8.80 25.53 16.11
C GLU A 314 8.85 25.35 14.58
N GLU A 315 9.91 24.80 13.99
CA GLU A 315 10.06 24.76 12.53
C GLU A 315 9.26 23.65 11.81
N ASN A 316 8.55 22.76 12.50
CA ASN A 316 7.77 21.68 11.86
C ASN A 316 6.31 21.52 12.35
N ALA A 317 5.76 22.50 13.09
CA ALA A 317 4.42 22.37 13.69
C ALA A 317 3.23 22.68 12.75
N ALA A 318 3.47 23.03 11.49
CA ALA A 318 2.42 23.43 10.55
C ALA A 318 2.00 22.29 9.59
N SER A 319 1.43 21.19 10.11
CA SER A 319 0.61 20.25 9.30
C SER A 319 -0.07 19.11 10.09
N VAL A 320 -0.56 19.36 11.31
CA VAL A 320 -1.47 18.39 11.96
C VAL A 320 -2.67 19.12 12.54
N THR A 321 -3.71 19.27 11.73
CA THR A 321 -5.02 19.78 12.16
C THR A 321 -5.73 18.68 12.95
N ALA A 322 -5.79 18.83 14.28
CA ALA A 322 -6.56 17.95 15.15
C ALA A 322 -8.08 18.19 14.96
N VAL A 323 -8.83 17.11 14.77
CA VAL A 323 -10.30 17.11 14.72
C VAL A 323 -10.84 17.21 16.15
N SER A 324 -11.77 18.14 16.40
CA SER A 324 -12.38 18.38 17.72
C SER A 324 -13.25 17.21 18.22
N PRO A 325 -13.25 16.94 19.53
CA PRO A 325 -13.95 15.79 20.13
C PRO A 325 -15.37 16.15 20.57
N GLU A 326 -16.31 16.34 19.64
CA GLU A 326 -17.74 16.50 19.97
C GLU A 326 -18.66 15.81 18.97
N GLN A 327 -18.53 14.49 18.77
CA GLN A 327 -19.63 13.64 18.28
C GLN A 327 -19.50 12.22 18.87
N LYS A 328 -20.00 12.05 20.09
CA LYS A 328 -20.36 10.72 20.64
C LYS A 328 -21.86 10.53 20.42
N GLU A 329 -22.23 9.83 19.35
CA GLU A 329 -23.53 9.16 19.28
C GLU A 329 -23.35 7.73 18.74
N THR A 330 -23.56 6.79 19.66
CA THR A 330 -24.27 5.51 19.53
C THR A 330 -24.29 4.84 18.14
N ILE A 331 -23.45 3.82 17.96
CA ILE A 331 -23.79 2.65 17.14
C ILE A 331 -23.44 1.38 17.94
N THR A 332 -24.39 0.96 18.75
CA THR A 332 -24.50 -0.42 19.24
C THR A 332 -25.30 -1.21 18.23
N GLU A 333 -24.66 -2.04 17.40
CA GLU A 333 -25.22 -3.30 16.89
C GLU A 333 -24.12 -4.14 16.22
N PRO A 334 -24.11 -5.48 16.39
CA PRO A 334 -23.05 -6.34 15.90
C PRO A 334 -23.21 -6.61 14.40
N ILE A 335 -22.09 -6.55 13.67
CA ILE A 335 -22.01 -6.90 12.24
C ILE A 335 -22.35 -8.40 12.09
N PRO A 336 -23.33 -8.80 11.25
CA PRO A 336 -23.63 -10.20 11.03
C PRO A 336 -22.64 -10.82 10.05
N VAL A 337 -21.94 -11.86 10.50
CA VAL A 337 -21.15 -12.75 9.64
C VAL A 337 -22.12 -13.65 8.87
N ARG A 338 -22.29 -13.41 7.57
CA ARG A 338 -22.99 -14.35 6.68
C ARG A 338 -22.02 -15.43 6.23
N ASN A 339 -22.20 -16.64 6.77
CA ASN A 339 -21.86 -17.88 6.08
C ASN A 339 -22.98 -18.21 5.09
N SER A 340 -22.66 -18.41 3.82
CA SER A 340 -23.50 -19.13 2.86
C SER A 340 -22.60 -19.74 1.79
N THR A 341 -22.45 -21.05 1.88
CA THR A 341 -21.94 -21.97 0.87
C THR A 341 -22.83 -21.99 -0.38
N GLU A 342 -22.23 -22.39 -1.51
CA GLU A 342 -22.86 -23.08 -2.67
C GLU A 342 -24.06 -22.41 -3.37
N GLU A 343 -23.81 -21.85 -4.57
CA GLU A 343 -24.52 -22.13 -5.83
C GLU A 343 -24.07 -21.13 -6.90
N LEU A 344 -23.96 -21.58 -8.16
CA LEU A 344 -23.54 -20.86 -9.38
C LEU A 344 -22.01 -20.79 -9.56
N LEU A 345 -21.33 -21.44 -10.52
CA LEU A 345 -21.74 -21.99 -11.80
C LEU A 345 -20.83 -23.18 -12.18
N SER A 346 -21.46 -24.25 -12.70
CA SER A 346 -20.87 -25.16 -13.66
C SER A 346 -21.20 -24.67 -15.08
N SER A 347 -20.21 -24.30 -15.87
CA SER A 347 -20.11 -24.63 -17.31
C SER A 347 -18.80 -24.08 -17.89
N GLU A 348 -18.19 -24.95 -18.70
CA GLU A 348 -17.04 -24.79 -19.58
C GLU A 348 -17.10 -23.47 -20.39
N GLU A 349 -16.02 -22.79 -20.81
CA GLU A 349 -14.86 -23.30 -21.54
C GLU A 349 -13.80 -22.17 -21.75
N SER A 350 -12.52 -22.56 -21.82
CA SER A 350 -11.47 -22.03 -22.74
C SER A 350 -10.68 -20.73 -22.43
N ASN A 351 -9.41 -20.97 -22.06
CA ASN A 351 -8.15 -20.32 -22.50
C ASN A 351 -7.93 -18.79 -22.34
N ALA A 352 -7.05 -18.42 -21.40
CA ALA A 352 -5.66 -18.00 -21.68
C ALA A 352 -5.08 -17.13 -20.53
N LEU A 353 -4.16 -17.69 -19.75
CA LEU A 353 -3.21 -16.97 -18.91
C LEU A 353 -1.86 -17.70 -18.96
N PRO A 354 -0.73 -17.00 -19.07
CA PRO A 354 0.52 -17.47 -18.51
C PRO A 354 0.96 -16.51 -17.39
N GLU A 355 0.72 -16.88 -16.14
CA GLU A 355 1.41 -16.29 -14.98
C GLU A 355 2.54 -17.22 -14.55
N ALA A 356 3.76 -16.82 -14.90
CA ALA A 356 4.92 -17.12 -14.11
C ALA A 356 4.85 -16.25 -12.85
N ILE A 357 4.80 -16.88 -11.67
CA ILE A 357 5.38 -16.49 -10.37
C ILE A 357 4.76 -17.44 -9.34
N MET A 358 5.37 -18.62 -9.20
CA MET A 358 5.28 -19.41 -7.98
C MET A 358 6.48 -20.34 -7.96
N GLU A 359 7.44 -20.06 -7.08
CA GLU A 359 8.19 -21.04 -6.28
C GLU A 359 9.36 -20.34 -5.59
N ARG A 360 9.21 -20.10 -4.28
CA ARG A 360 10.20 -20.38 -3.21
C ARG A 360 9.75 -19.74 -1.90
N ASN A 361 8.72 -20.33 -1.29
CA ASN A 361 8.53 -20.26 0.17
C ASN A 361 9.20 -21.51 0.77
N THR A 362 10.43 -21.38 1.23
CA THR A 362 11.10 -22.38 2.06
C THR A 362 10.70 -22.17 3.52
N LEU A 363 9.89 -23.10 4.02
CA LEU A 363 9.63 -23.36 5.44
C LEU A 363 10.92 -23.91 6.09
N VAL A 364 11.39 -23.28 7.16
CA VAL A 364 12.45 -23.82 8.03
C VAL A 364 11.78 -24.49 9.23
N SER A 365 12.04 -25.78 9.38
CA SER A 365 11.62 -26.67 10.44
C SER A 365 12.53 -26.57 11.68
N ILE A 366 11.91 -26.59 12.86
CA ILE A 366 12.54 -26.71 14.18
C ILE A 366 12.68 -28.22 14.51
N PRO A 367 13.79 -28.70 15.09
CA PRO A 367 13.87 -30.05 15.65
C PRO A 367 13.52 -30.06 17.15
N GLU A 368 12.60 -30.95 17.56
CA GLU A 368 12.45 -31.40 18.95
C GLU A 368 13.26 -32.70 19.18
N GLU A 369 13.83 -32.79 20.38
CA GLU A 369 14.65 -33.89 20.89
C GLU A 369 13.86 -35.18 21.17
N ASN A 370 14.53 -36.33 20.98
CA ASN A 370 14.78 -37.39 21.99
C ASN A 370 14.70 -38.82 21.43
N SER A 371 15.85 -39.52 21.49
CA SER A 371 16.00 -40.93 21.84
C SER A 371 17.45 -41.21 22.22
#